data_AF-L0NM49-F1
#
_entry.id   AF-L0NM49-F1
#
_cell.length_a   1.000
_cell.length_b   1.000
_cell.length_c   1.000
_cell.angle_alpha   90.00
_cell.angle_beta   90.00
_cell.angle_gamma   90.00
#
_symmetry.space_group_name_H-M   'P 1'
#
loop_
_entity.id
_entity.type
_entity.pdbx_description
1 polymer ?
#
loop_
_entity_poly.entity_id
_entity_poly.type
_entity_poly.pdbx_seq_one_letter_code
_entity_poly.pdbx_strand_id
1 'polypeptide(L)'
;MLGAPTDAEIAALIAANPSLIPEPPAPVLEIPTEEEALAAYRKAYARNPLRTGRGDADVTLALGECDENASGPGVSCVAAIKRNPNAAPLDRVIGFAKSASGEWVATNY
;
A
#
# COMPACT_ATOMS: atom_id res chain seq x y z
N MET A 1 46.66 7.97 26.36
CA MET A 1 45.47 8.49 25.65
C MET A 1 45.25 7.57 24.47
N LEU A 2 44.12 6.86 24.39
CA LEU A 2 43.76 6.17 23.15
C LEU A 2 43.41 7.25 22.12
N GLY A 3 44.04 7.19 20.94
CA GLY A 3 43.71 8.05 19.81
C GLY A 3 42.35 7.69 19.22
N ALA A 4 41.82 8.55 18.35
CA ALA A 4 40.64 8.21 17.58
C ALA A 4 40.92 6.97 16.71
N PRO A 5 39.93 6.06 16.57
CA PRO A 5 40.09 4.88 15.73
C PRO A 5 40.32 5.28 14.27
N THR A 6 41.15 4.52 13.59
CA THR A 6 41.43 4.63 12.16
C THR A 6 40.29 4.04 11.34
N ASP A 7 40.18 4.45 10.07
CA ASP A 7 39.18 3.90 9.15
C ASP A 7 39.28 2.37 9.00
N ALA A 8 40.50 1.82 9.09
CA ALA A 8 40.72 0.38 9.04
C ALA A 8 40.16 -0.34 10.29
N GLU A 9 40.30 0.27 11.48
CA GLU A 9 39.75 -0.26 12.72
C GLU A 9 38.22 -0.18 12.73
N ILE A 10 37.65 0.91 12.19
CA ILE A 10 36.20 1.04 12.01
C ILE A 10 35.68 0.00 11.03
N ALA A 11 36.34 -0.18 9.88
CA ALA A 11 35.95 -1.17 8.88
C ALA A 11 36.03 -2.61 9.42
N ALA A 12 37.08 -2.94 10.17
CA ALA A 12 37.22 -4.23 10.82
C ALA A 12 36.11 -4.47 11.87
N LEU A 13 35.73 -3.44 12.63
CA LEU A 13 34.67 -3.53 13.61
C LEU A 13 33.30 -3.75 12.96
N ILE A 14 32.99 -3.05 11.87
CA ILE A 14 31.76 -3.25 11.09
C ILE A 14 31.75 -4.64 10.43
N ALA A 15 32.88 -5.10 9.88
CA ALA A 15 32.99 -6.43 9.29
C ALA A 15 32.81 -7.55 10.34
N ALA A 16 33.34 -7.34 11.55
CA ALA A 16 33.17 -8.27 12.66
C ALA A 16 31.78 -8.20 13.30
N ASN A 17 31.08 -7.07 13.14
CA ASN A 17 29.75 -6.87 13.68
C ASN A 17 28.84 -6.06 12.72
N PRO A 18 28.22 -6.72 11.73
CA PRO A 18 27.35 -6.06 10.75
C PRO A 18 26.13 -5.36 11.38
N SER A 19 25.71 -5.73 12.59
CA SER A 19 24.59 -5.07 13.28
C SER A 19 24.93 -3.66 13.78
N LEU A 20 26.19 -3.23 13.67
CA LEU A 20 26.59 -1.84 13.88
C LEU A 20 26.17 -0.93 12.72
N ILE A 21 25.78 -1.50 11.58
CA ILE A 21 25.16 -0.75 10.49
C ILE A 21 23.72 -0.47 10.92
N PRO A 22 23.31 0.80 11.03
CA PRO A 22 21.92 1.13 11.30
C PRO A 22 21.03 0.54 10.22
N GLU A 23 19.99 -0.20 10.60
CA GLU A 23 18.95 -0.56 9.65
C GLU A 23 18.27 0.73 9.16
N PRO A 24 18.12 0.91 7.83
CA PRO A 24 17.25 1.94 7.32
C PRO A 24 15.87 1.79 7.97
N PRO A 25 15.21 2.88 8.41
CA PRO A 25 13.84 2.77 8.89
C PRO A 25 12.99 2.11 7.79
N ALA A 26 12.10 1.21 8.19
CA ALA A 26 11.15 0.63 7.25
C ALA A 26 10.42 1.78 6.53
N PRO A 27 10.26 1.69 5.19
CA PRO A 27 9.53 2.73 4.47
C PRO A 27 8.14 2.86 5.10
N VAL A 28 7.74 4.11 5.39
CA VAL A 28 6.38 4.37 5.87
C VAL A 28 5.42 3.87 4.79
N LEU A 29 4.59 2.90 5.13
CA LEU A 29 3.57 2.39 4.23
C LEU A 29 2.59 3.54 3.96
N GLU A 30 2.65 4.06 2.73
CA GLU A 30 1.68 5.03 2.28
C GLU A 30 0.32 4.35 2.12
N ILE A 31 -0.71 4.93 2.72
CA ILE A 31 -2.09 4.48 2.63
C ILE A 31 -2.86 5.52 1.81
N PRO A 32 -3.65 5.11 0.81
CA PRO A 32 -4.49 6.06 0.08
C PRO A 32 -5.52 6.69 1.02
N THR A 33 -5.89 7.94 0.75
CA THR A 33 -7.12 8.51 1.27
C THR A 33 -8.34 7.75 0.72
N GLU A 34 -9.51 7.88 1.36
CA GLU A 34 -10.73 7.24 0.87
C GLU A 34 -11.11 7.70 -0.55
N GLU A 35 -10.86 8.97 -0.87
CA GLU A 35 -11.11 9.53 -2.20
C GLU A 35 -10.19 8.90 -3.26
N GLU A 36 -8.89 8.78 -2.95
CA GLU A 36 -7.93 8.12 -3.83
C GLU A 36 -8.22 6.63 -4.00
N ALA A 37 -8.58 5.94 -2.91
CA ALA A 37 -8.97 4.54 -2.93
C ALA A 37 -10.23 4.32 -3.76
N LEU A 38 -11.25 5.18 -3.62
CA LEU A 38 -12.46 5.12 -4.40
C LEU A 38 -12.20 5.38 -5.88
N ALA A 39 -11.38 6.39 -6.21
CA ALA A 39 -11.01 6.69 -7.59
C ALA A 39 -10.26 5.52 -8.23
N ALA A 40 -9.27 4.95 -7.53
CA ALA A 40 -8.53 3.79 -7.96
C ALA A 40 -9.45 2.56 -8.14
N TYR A 41 -10.36 2.32 -7.19
CA TYR A 41 -11.33 1.23 -7.26
C TYR A 41 -12.27 1.39 -8.45
N ARG A 42 -12.88 2.56 -8.67
CA ARG A 42 -13.78 2.82 -9.81
C ARG A 42 -13.06 2.61 -11.14
N LYS A 43 -11.84 3.16 -11.28
CA LYS A 43 -11.01 3.00 -12.48
C LYS A 43 -10.71 1.52 -12.75
N ALA A 44 -10.42 0.74 -11.72
CA ALA A 44 -10.15 -0.67 -11.84
C ALA A 44 -11.45 -1.44 -12.18
N TYR A 45 -12.52 -1.19 -11.45
CA TYR A 45 -13.84 -1.81 -11.63
C TYR A 45 -14.39 -1.60 -13.04
N ALA A 46 -14.27 -0.38 -13.60
CA ALA A 46 -14.69 -0.02 -14.95
C ALA A 46 -13.96 -0.82 -16.05
N ARG A 47 -12.76 -1.36 -15.77
CA ARG A 47 -11.98 -2.17 -16.72
C ARG A 47 -12.45 -3.63 -16.80
N ASN A 48 -13.35 -4.07 -15.93
CA ASN A 48 -13.85 -5.44 -15.95
C ASN A 48 -15.25 -5.52 -16.61
N PRO A 49 -15.35 -5.78 -17.93
CA PRO A 49 -16.61 -5.78 -18.67
C PRO A 49 -17.62 -6.83 -18.19
N LEU A 50 -17.18 -7.84 -17.44
CA LEU A 50 -18.06 -8.86 -16.85
C LEU A 50 -18.76 -8.37 -15.56
N ARG A 51 -18.30 -7.25 -14.97
CA ARG A 51 -18.84 -6.68 -13.72
C ARG A 51 -19.54 -5.32 -13.90
N THR A 52 -19.36 -4.64 -15.03
CA THR A 52 -19.77 -3.24 -15.27
C THR A 52 -21.21 -3.06 -15.77
N GLY A 53 -22.07 -4.08 -15.69
CA GLY A 53 -23.48 -3.97 -16.12
C GLY A 53 -24.35 -2.96 -15.35
N ARG A 54 -23.83 -2.33 -14.29
CA ARG A 54 -24.42 -1.19 -13.60
C ARG A 54 -23.30 -0.17 -13.38
N GLY A 55 -23.50 1.07 -13.79
CA GLY A 55 -22.49 2.14 -13.73
C GLY A 55 -21.80 2.27 -12.36
N ASP A 56 -20.57 2.76 -12.38
CA ASP A 56 -19.68 2.93 -11.23
C ASP A 56 -19.91 4.23 -10.44
N ALA A 57 -20.76 5.13 -10.95
CA ALA A 57 -21.05 6.44 -10.37
C ALA A 57 -21.59 6.35 -8.92
N ASP A 58 -22.36 5.31 -8.62
CA ASP A 58 -23.00 5.11 -7.31
C ASP A 58 -22.17 4.25 -6.35
N VAL A 59 -20.99 3.80 -6.79
CA VAL A 59 -20.10 3.01 -5.93
C VAL A 59 -19.49 3.93 -4.87
N THR A 60 -19.50 3.50 -3.62
CA THR A 60 -18.77 4.14 -2.51
C THR A 60 -17.85 3.12 -1.85
N LEU A 61 -16.78 3.63 -1.24
CA LEU A 61 -15.75 2.84 -0.59
C LEU A 61 -15.35 3.59 0.68
N ALA A 62 -15.33 2.88 1.81
CA ALA A 62 -14.74 3.35 3.06
C ALA A 62 -13.59 2.42 3.45
N LEU A 63 -12.48 2.98 3.92
CA LEU A 63 -11.29 2.22 4.29
C LEU A 63 -11.37 1.77 5.76
N GLY A 64 -11.02 0.52 5.99
CA GLY A 64 -10.76 -0.06 7.30
C GLY A 64 -9.25 -0.18 7.54
N GLU A 65 -8.87 -1.24 8.24
CA GLU A 65 -7.47 -1.54 8.53
C GLU A 65 -6.66 -1.81 7.25
N CYS A 66 -5.44 -1.29 7.21
CA CYS A 66 -4.48 -1.47 6.13
C CYS A 66 -3.16 -2.01 6.68
N ASP A 67 -2.54 -2.91 5.92
CA ASP A 67 -1.21 -3.47 6.21
C ASP A 67 -0.40 -3.63 4.92
N GLU A 68 0.88 -3.99 5.03
CA GLU A 68 1.73 -4.32 3.89
C GLU A 68 1.07 -5.40 3.03
N ASN A 69 1.06 -5.19 1.72
CA ASN A 69 0.46 -6.16 0.81
C ASN A 69 1.37 -7.39 0.66
N ALA A 70 1.05 -8.48 1.36
CA ALA A 70 1.81 -9.74 1.24
C ALA A 70 1.83 -10.34 -0.19
N SER A 71 0.90 -9.93 -1.07
CA SER A 71 0.79 -10.45 -2.45
C SER A 71 1.41 -9.54 -3.51
N GLY A 72 2.02 -8.42 -3.14
CA GLY A 72 2.62 -7.50 -4.11
C GLY A 72 2.95 -6.12 -3.55
N PRO A 73 3.17 -5.12 -4.40
CA PRO A 73 3.49 -3.77 -3.93
C PRO A 73 2.35 -3.11 -3.15
N GLY A 74 2.72 -2.15 -2.30
CA GLY A 74 1.79 -1.25 -1.62
C GLY A 74 1.15 -1.86 -0.38
N VAL A 75 -0.12 -1.51 -0.15
CA VAL A 75 -0.89 -1.90 1.04
C VAL A 75 -2.10 -2.74 0.66
N SER A 76 -2.52 -3.63 1.54
CA SER A 76 -3.82 -4.28 1.48
C SER A 76 -4.71 -3.70 2.57
N CYS A 77 -5.87 -3.16 2.18
CA CYS A 77 -6.83 -2.60 3.11
C CYS A 77 -8.13 -3.39 3.10
N VAL A 78 -8.74 -3.57 4.28
CA VAL A 78 -10.17 -3.87 4.35
C VAL A 78 -10.93 -2.66 3.81
N ALA A 79 -11.87 -2.88 2.91
CA ALA A 79 -12.69 -1.83 2.31
C ALA A 79 -14.17 -2.23 2.34
N ALA A 80 -15.00 -1.37 2.90
CA ALA A 80 -16.45 -1.52 2.89
C ALA A 80 -17.01 -0.91 1.60
N ILE A 81 -17.45 -1.75 0.66
CA ILE A 81 -17.87 -1.31 -0.68
C ILE A 81 -19.39 -1.36 -0.79
N LYS A 82 -20.03 -0.25 -1.15
CA LYS A 82 -21.44 -0.24 -1.58
C LYS A 82 -21.51 0.01 -3.06
N ARG A 83 -22.27 -0.81 -3.80
CA ARG A 83 -22.44 -0.65 -5.25
C ARG A 83 -23.49 0.38 -5.64
N ASN A 84 -24.37 0.71 -4.71
CA ASN A 84 -25.36 1.78 -4.81
C ASN A 84 -25.77 2.20 -3.38
N PRO A 85 -26.46 3.34 -3.20
CA PRO A 85 -26.79 3.85 -1.86
C PRO A 85 -27.62 2.90 -0.99
N ASN A 86 -28.41 2.03 -1.61
CA ASN A 86 -29.31 1.10 -0.93
C ASN A 86 -28.68 -0.30 -0.73
N ALA A 87 -27.47 -0.54 -1.24
CA ALA A 87 -26.80 -1.81 -1.07
C ALA A 87 -26.21 -1.92 0.34
N ALA A 88 -26.29 -3.12 0.92
CA ALA A 88 -25.49 -3.46 2.08
C ALA A 88 -23.99 -3.31 1.72
N PRO A 89 -23.16 -2.79 2.64
CA PRO A 89 -21.72 -2.76 2.44
C PRO A 89 -21.19 -4.20 2.35
N LEU A 90 -20.24 -4.40 1.43
CA LEU A 90 -19.50 -5.64 1.30
C LEU A 90 -18.05 -5.37 1.66
N ASP A 91 -17.60 -5.97 2.75
CA ASP A 91 -16.21 -5.87 3.19
C ASP A 91 -15.33 -6.78 2.34
N ARG A 92 -14.27 -6.21 1.78
CA ARG A 92 -13.30 -6.90 0.93
C ARG A 92 -11.90 -6.41 1.25
N VAL A 93 -10.92 -7.31 1.20
CA VAL A 93 -9.51 -6.89 1.16
C VAL A 93 -9.18 -6.46 -0.26
N ILE A 94 -8.74 -5.22 -0.41
CA ILE A 94 -8.38 -4.59 -1.67
C ILE A 94 -6.94 -4.13 -1.56
N GLY A 95 -6.12 -4.46 -2.56
CA GLY A 95 -4.74 -3.99 -2.62
C GLY A 95 -4.67 -2.61 -3.27
N PHE A 96 -3.88 -1.70 -2.72
CA PHE A 96 -3.62 -0.37 -3.26
C PHE A 96 -2.12 -0.15 -3.43
N ALA A 97 -1.70 0.25 -4.62
CA ALA A 97 -0.30 0.57 -4.91
C ALA A 97 -0.20 1.81 -5.80
N LYS A 98 0.94 2.50 -5.79
CA LYS A 98 1.23 3.54 -6.78
C LYS A 98 1.78 2.91 -8.06
N SER A 99 1.24 3.32 -9.20
CA SER A 99 1.77 2.99 -10.52
C SER A 99 3.05 3.79 -10.82
N ALA A 100 3.66 3.55 -11.99
CA ALA A 100 4.85 4.28 -12.43
C ALA A 100 4.64 5.80 -12.55
N SER A 101 3.40 6.28 -12.72
CA SER A 101 3.08 7.71 -12.72
C SER A 101 2.83 8.30 -11.32
N GLY A 102 2.89 7.47 -10.27
CA GLY A 102 2.53 7.83 -8.91
C GLY A 102 1.03 7.74 -8.61
N GLU A 103 0.17 7.45 -9.60
CA GLU A 103 -1.28 7.29 -9.40
C GLU A 103 -1.59 5.99 -8.65
N TRP A 104 -2.53 6.05 -7.71
CA TRP A 104 -3.07 4.88 -7.02
C TRP A 104 -3.80 3.92 -7.98
N VAL A 105 -3.54 2.62 -7.80
CA VAL A 105 -4.21 1.53 -8.50
C VAL A 105 -4.78 0.54 -7.50
N ALA A 106 -6.04 0.14 -7.72
CA ALA A 106 -6.66 -0.93 -6.95
C ALA A 106 -6.38 -2.29 -7.62
N THR A 107 -6.05 -3.28 -6.80
CA THR A 107 -5.78 -4.68 -7.16
C THR A 107 -6.66 -5.60 -6.30
N ASN A 108 -6.92 -6.83 -6.76
CA ASN A 108 -7.84 -7.78 -6.08
C ASN A 108 -9.26 -7.23 -5.81
N TYR A 109 -9.77 -6.36 -6.70
CA TYR A 109 -11.07 -5.69 -6.61
C TYR A 109 -12.25 -6.51 -7.14
#